data_AF-X1QWH1-F1
#
_entry.id   AF-X1QWH1-F1
#
_cell.length_a   1.000
_cell.length_b   1.000
_cell.length_c   1.000
_cell.angle_alpha   90.00
_cell.angle_beta   90.00
_cell.angle_gamma   90.00
#
_symmetry.space_group_name_H-M   'P 1'
#
loop_
_entity.id
_entity.type
_entity.pdbx_description
1 polymer ?
#
loop_
_entity_poly.entity_id
_entity_poly.type
_entity_poly.pdbx_seq_one_letter_code
_entity_poly.pdbx_strand_id
1 'polypeptide(L)' 'MSNKNPATKIINYPAKFKPLLDREFDEKGFFSYSELMGHILAAHYGTNPKSSENNGGEDQDTIIQGRKLNV' A
#
# COMPACT_ATOMS: atom_id res chain seq x y z
N MET A 1 -12.07 -5.15 -23.22
CA MET A 1 -12.35 -4.61 -21.87
C MET A 1 -11.05 -4.62 -21.08
N SER A 2 -10.43 -3.45 -20.90
CA SER A 2 -9.21 -3.35 -20.08
C SER A 2 -9.63 -3.49 -18.62
N ASN A 3 -9.18 -4.55 -17.96
CA ASN A 3 -9.52 -4.82 -16.57
C ASN A 3 -8.87 -3.73 -15.71
N LYS A 4 -9.61 -2.66 -15.42
CA LYS A 4 -9.12 -1.41 -14.81
C LYS A 4 -8.51 -1.60 -13.41
N ASN A 5 -8.73 -2.75 -12.77
CA ASN A 5 -8.18 -3.03 -11.46
C ASN A 5 -7.59 -4.45 -11.41
N PRO A 6 -6.28 -4.60 -11.66
CA PRO A 6 -5.64 -5.91 -11.59
C PRO A 6 -5.63 -6.40 -10.13
N ALA A 7 -5.85 -7.71 -9.94
CA ALA A 7 -5.79 -8.36 -8.63
C ALA A 7 -4.40 -8.24 -7.96
N THR A 8 -3.36 -7.95 -8.74
CA THR A 8 -1.99 -7.74 -8.28
C THR A 8 -1.40 -6.49 -8.93
N LYS A 9 -0.79 -5.62 -8.12
CA LYS A 9 -0.10 -4.41 -8.58
C LYS A 9 1.39 -4.51 -8.27
N ILE A 10 2.22 -4.13 -9.23
CA ILE A 10 3.67 -3.97 -9.01
C ILE A 10 3.88 -2.62 -8.34
N ILE A 11 4.61 -2.61 -7.22
CA ILE A 11 4.88 -1.40 -6.44
C ILE A 11 6.39 -1.18 -6.38
N ASN A 12 6.82 0.03 -6.74
CA ASN A 12 8.20 0.45 -6.58
C ASN A 12 8.36 1.08 -5.19
N TYR A 13 9.39 0.66 -4.46
CA TYR A 13 9.73 1.23 -3.16
C TYR A 13 11.24 1.47 -3.05
N PRO A 14 11.69 2.40 -2.18
CA PRO A 14 13.11 2.66 -2.00
C PRO A 14 13.88 1.42 -1.53
N ALA A 15 15.04 1.14 -2.14
CA ALA A 15 15.86 -0.04 -1.86
C ALA A 15 16.24 -0.19 -0.36
N LYS A 16 16.32 0.92 0.37
CA LYS A 16 16.59 0.94 1.82
C LYS A 16 15.54 0.19 2.66
N PHE A 17 14.32 0.00 2.15
CA PHE A 17 13.29 -0.76 2.84
C PHE A 17 13.40 -2.27 2.62
N LYS A 18 14.14 -2.73 1.61
CA LYS A 18 14.28 -4.16 1.30
C LYS A 18 14.79 -4.98 2.51
N PRO A 19 15.86 -4.57 3.23
CA PRO A 19 16.33 -5.32 4.39
C PRO A 19 15.31 -5.35 5.55
N LEU A 20 14.50 -4.30 5.69
CA LEU A 20 13.46 -4.23 6.73
C LEU A 20 12.31 -5.19 6.42
N LEU A 21 11.91 -5.26 5.14
CA LEU A 21 10.88 -6.20 4.68
C LEU A 21 11.37 -7.64 4.77
N ASP A 22 12.63 -7.92 4.41
CA ASP A 22 13.23 -9.25 4.50
C ASP A 22 13.27 -9.74 5.95
N ARG A 23 13.68 -8.86 6.87
CA ARG A 23 13.70 -9.17 8.30
C ARG A 23 12.31 -9.53 8.82
N GLU A 24 11.30 -8.73 8.49
CA GLU A 24 9.91 -8.99 8.90
C GLU A 24 9.33 -10.25 8.24
N PHE A 25 9.74 -10.53 7.00
CA PHE A 25 9.39 -11.75 6.29
C PHE A 25 9.90 -12.99 7.02
N ASP A 26 11.18 -12.98 7.39
CA ASP A 26 11.84 -14.09 8.08
C ASP A 26 11.37 -14.26 9.53
N GLU A 27 11.23 -13.16 10.29
CA GLU A 27 10.85 -13.20 11.71
C GLU A 27 9.40 -13.67 11.94
N LYS A 28 8.48 -13.24 11.07
CA LYS A 28 7.05 -13.61 11.19
C LYS A 28 6.67 -14.82 10.35
N GLY A 29 7.56 -15.30 9.49
CA GLY A 29 7.34 -16.50 8.68
C GLY A 29 6.21 -16.34 7.66
N PHE A 30 6.16 -15.19 6.97
CA PHE A 30 5.18 -14.97 5.91
C PHE A 30 5.46 -15.89 4.69
N PHE A 31 4.41 -16.28 3.97
CA PHE A 31 4.56 -17.14 2.80
C PHE A 31 5.05 -16.35 1.56
N SER A 32 4.66 -15.09 1.45
CA SER A 32 5.05 -14.23 0.31
C SER A 32 5.13 -12.75 0.68
N TYR A 33 5.89 -11.95 -0.08
CA TYR A 33 5.90 -10.49 0.08
C TYR A 33 4.53 -9.86 -0.17
N SER A 34 3.69 -10.47 -1.02
CA SER A 34 2.32 -10.01 -1.22
C SER A 34 1.48 -10.13 0.05
N GLU A 35 1.65 -11.21 0.80
CA GLU A 35 0.97 -11.42 2.07
C GLU A 35 1.48 -10.44 3.13
N LEU A 36 2.82 -10.35 3.30
CA LEU A 36 3.44 -9.37 4.19
C LEU A 36 2.95 -7.94 3.89
N MET A 37 2.94 -7.55 2.61
CA MET A 37 2.48 -6.23 2.19
C MET A 37 0.98 -6.05 2.46
N GLY A 38 0.18 -7.09 2.28
CA GLY A 38 -1.24 -7.09 2.68
C GLY A 38 -1.42 -6.80 4.17
N HIS A 39 -0.62 -7.42 5.03
CA HIS A 39 -0.64 -7.15 6.47
C HIS A 39 -0.17 -5.74 6.82
N ILE A 40 0.89 -5.25 6.19
CA ILE A 40 1.38 -3.88 6.38
C ILE A 40 0.31 -2.86 5.99
N LEU A 41 -0.32 -3.05 4.83
CA LEU A 41 -1.37 -2.16 4.33
C LEU A 41 -2.63 -2.24 5.19
N ALA A 42 -3.04 -3.43 5.62
CA ALA A 42 -4.17 -3.61 6.52
C ALA A 42 -3.90 -3.01 7.91
N ALA A 43 -2.67 -3.06 8.42
CA ALA A 43 -2.30 -2.41 9.67
C ALA A 43 -2.30 -0.88 9.54
N HIS A 44 -1.85 -0.36 8.39
CA HIS A 44 -1.76 1.08 8.16
C HIS A 44 -3.12 1.73 7.85
N TYR A 45 -3.95 1.10 7.00
CA TYR A 45 -5.22 1.65 6.54
C TYR A 45 -6.45 1.00 7.21
N GLY A 46 -6.27 -0.04 8.02
CA GLY A 46 -7.34 -0.87 8.58
C GLY A 46 -7.70 -2.06 7.67
N THR A 47 -8.32 -3.09 8.23
CA THR A 47 -8.83 -4.28 7.51
C THR A 47 -9.98 -3.96 6.56
N ASN A 48 -10.61 -2.80 6.73
CA ASN A 48 -11.46 -2.13 5.77
C ASN A 48 -10.91 -0.71 5.61
N PRO A 49 -9.97 -0.45 4.68
CA PRO A 49 -9.78 0.92 4.23
C PRO A 49 -11.16 1.32 3.74
N LYS A 50 -11.83 2.25 4.42
CA LYS A 50 -13.16 2.70 3.99
C LYS A 50 -13.06 2.88 2.48
N SER A 51 -13.92 2.15 1.73
CA SER A 51 -14.47 2.73 0.51
C SER A 51 -14.72 4.18 0.90
N SER A 52 -13.96 5.09 0.29
CA SER A 52 -14.34 6.49 0.27
C SER A 52 -15.84 6.51 0.14
N GLU A 53 -16.51 7.15 1.09
CA GLU A 53 -17.97 7.12 1.19
C GLU A 53 -18.54 7.31 -0.22
N ASN A 54 -19.45 6.41 -0.60
CA ASN A 54 -20.35 6.67 -1.71
C ASN A 54 -21.18 7.91 -1.34
N ASN A 55 -20.60 9.09 -1.55
CA ASN A 55 -21.28 10.36 -1.59
C ASN A 55 -20.80 11.04 -2.88
N GLY A 56 -21.49 10.67 -3.96
CA GLY A 56 -21.68 11.49 -5.15
C GLY A 56 -20.44 11.90 -5.92
N GLY A 57 -20.27 11.30 -7.10
CA GLY A 57 -19.82 12.02 -8.28
C GLY A 57 -18.33 12.39 -8.37
N GLU A 58 -17.74 11.93 -9.47
CA GLU A 58 -16.61 12.55 -10.17
C GLU A 58 -15.21 12.39 -9.56
N ASP A 59 -14.38 11.69 -10.35
CA ASP A 59 -12.91 11.68 -10.39
C ASP A 59 -12.24 12.82 -9.64
N GLN A 60 -11.48 12.52 -8.56
CA GLN A 60 -10.33 13.33 -8.18
C GLN A 60 -9.17 12.45 -7.73
N ASP A 61 -8.15 12.36 -8.59
CA ASP A 61 -6.83 11.84 -8.29
C ASP A 61 -6.28 12.53 -7.03
N THR A 62 -6.18 11.79 -5.93
CA THR A 62 -5.58 12.33 -4.70
C THR A 62 -4.05 12.32 -4.85
N ILE A 63 -3.50 13.40 -5.41
CA ILE A 63 -2.05 13.63 -5.45
C ILE A 63 -1.58 13.94 -4.03
N ILE A 64 -0.85 13.01 -3.41
CA ILE A 64 -0.22 13.22 -2.11
C ILE A 64 0.98 14.16 -2.31
N GLN A 65 0.80 15.46 -2.07
CA GLN A 65 1.90 16.43 -2.06
C GLN A 65 2.69 16.34 -0.75
N GLY A 66 3.95 15.91 -0.84
CA GLY A 66 4.88 15.94 0.30
C GLY A 66 5.22 17.38 0.71
N ARG A 67 5.06 17.71 2.00
CA ARG A 67 5.55 18.99 2.55
C ARG A 67 7.00 18.88 2.99
N LYS A 68 7.78 19.90 2.63
CA LYS A 68 9.16 20.08 3.10
C LYS A 68 9.12 20.53 4.56
N LEU A 69 9.75 19.76 5.45
CA LEU A 69 10.03 20.21 6.81
C LEU A 69 11.30 21.06 6.79
N ASN A 70 11.21 22.30 7.26
CA ASN A 70 12.38 23.12 7.53
C ASN A 70 12.88 22.74 8.93
N VAL A 71 14.03 22.09 8.97
CA VAL A 71 14.84 21.86 10.18
C VAL A 71 15.98 22.86 10.17
#